data_AF-A0A2J0MP79-F1
#
_entry.id   AF-A0A2J0MP79-F1
#
_cell.length_a   1.000
_cell.length_b   1.000
_cell.length_c   1.000
_cell.angle_alpha   90.00
_cell.angle_beta   90.00
_cell.angle_gamma   90.00
#
_symmetry.space_group_name_H-M   'P 1'
#
loop_
_entity.id
_entity.type
_entity.pdbx_description
1 polymer ?
#
loop_
_entity_poly.entity_id
_entity_poly.type
_entity_poly.pdbx_seq_one_letter_code
_entity_poly.pdbx_strand_id
1 'polypeptide(L)' 'MADTVSKKRRSKIMSAVRSKDTKIEVAFRKALWKKRFRYSKNSKKYFGKPDLVLKKYKTVIFLDSCFWHGCKKHLRMPT' A
#
# COMPACT_ATOMS: atom_id res chain seq x y z
N MET A 1 -1.68 17.31 20.20
CA MET A 1 -1.69 18.05 18.92
C MET A 1 -3.12 18.10 18.40
N ALA A 2 -3.65 19.30 18.18
CA ALA A 2 -4.99 19.48 17.64
C ALA A 2 -5.02 19.07 16.16
N ASP A 3 -6.10 18.40 15.77
CA ASP A 3 -6.36 18.06 14.37
C ASP A 3 -6.57 19.33 13.55
N THR A 4 -5.83 19.50 12.45
CA THR A 4 -5.93 20.68 11.58
C THR A 4 -7.13 20.64 10.64
N VAL A 5 -7.85 19.52 10.62
CA VAL A 5 -9.13 19.40 9.91
C VAL A 5 -10.28 19.21 10.88
N SER A 6 -11.47 19.69 10.51
CA SER A 6 -12.68 19.45 11.31
C SER A 6 -12.98 17.96 11.43
N LYS A 7 -13.61 17.55 12.53
CA LYS A 7 -13.98 16.13 12.80
C LYS A 7 -14.72 15.47 11.63
N LYS A 8 -15.64 16.21 10.99
CA LYS A 8 -16.39 15.75 9.81
C LYS A 8 -15.47 15.50 8.61
N ARG A 9 -14.49 16.39 8.40
CA ARG A 9 -13.51 16.27 7.30
C ARG A 9 -12.51 15.14 7.57
N ARG A 10 -12.03 14.96 8.81
CA ARG A 10 -11.21 13.80 9.18
C ARG A 10 -11.95 12.49 8.95
N SER A 11 -13.20 12.39 9.39
CA SER A 11 -14.03 11.19 9.15
C SER A 11 -14.14 10.86 7.66
N LYS A 12 -14.38 11.87 6.81
CA LYS A 12 -14.42 11.71 5.34
C LYS A 12 -13.07 11.29 4.73
N ILE A 13 -11.96 11.81 5.25
CA ILE A 13 -10.61 11.44 4.79
C ILE A 13 -10.33 9.99 5.16
N MET A 14 -10.54 9.62 6.42
CA MET A 14 -10.29 8.26 6.91
C MET A 14 -11.17 7.22 6.22
N SER A 15 -12.43 7.54 5.89
CA SER A 15 -13.30 6.64 5.13
C SER A 15 -12.87 6.45 3.68
N ALA A 16 -12.10 7.38 3.11
CA ALA A 16 -11.54 7.27 1.77
C ALA A 16 -10.24 6.44 1.72
N VAL A 17 -9.59 6.19 2.87
CA VAL A 17 -8.40 5.35 2.96
C VAL A 17 -8.81 3.89 2.77
N ARG A 18 -8.43 3.31 1.62
CA ARG A 18 -8.68 1.90 1.32
C ARG A 18 -7.52 1.05 1.82
N SER A 19 -7.84 -0.12 2.36
CA SER A 19 -6.87 -1.12 2.82
C SER A 19 -6.29 -2.00 1.70
N LYS A 20 -6.82 -1.89 0.48
CA LYS A 20 -6.42 -2.67 -0.69
C LYS A 20 -6.53 -1.83 -1.96
N ASP A 21 -5.76 -2.20 -2.99
CA ASP A 21 -5.74 -1.53 -4.27
C ASP A 21 -5.39 -0.03 -4.11
N THR A 22 -4.44 0.26 -3.22
CA THR A 22 -3.92 1.62 -3.07
C THR A 22 -3.32 2.11 -4.38
N LYS A 23 -3.24 3.44 -4.56
CA LYS A 23 -2.67 4.02 -5.78
C LYS A 23 -1.26 3.48 -6.07
N ILE A 24 -0.46 3.26 -5.02
CA ILE A 24 0.90 2.70 -5.09
C ILE A 24 0.85 1.25 -5.58
N GLU A 25 0.01 0.39 -4.99
CA GLU A 25 -0.17 -0.99 -5.45
C GLU A 25 -0.62 -1.08 -6.91
N VAL A 26 -1.57 -0.24 -7.33
CA VAL A 26 -2.05 -0.19 -8.72
C VAL A 26 -0.91 0.22 -9.66
N ALA A 27 -0.17 1.28 -9.33
CA ALA A 27 0.93 1.78 -10.14
C ALA A 27 2.04 0.72 -10.28
N PHE A 28 2.43 0.07 -9.17
CA PHE A 28 3.45 -0.97 -9.17
C PHE A 28 3.03 -2.20 -9.98
N ARG A 29 1.76 -2.63 -9.86
CA ARG A 29 1.19 -3.71 -10.67
C ARG A 29 1.23 -3.41 -12.16
N LYS A 30 0.86 -2.20 -12.56
CA LYS A 30 0.94 -1.76 -13.96
C LYS A 30 2.38 -1.78 -14.47
N ALA A 31 3.34 -1.33 -13.67
CA ALA A 31 4.77 -1.37 -14.02
C ALA A 31 5.29 -2.80 -14.20
N LEU A 32 4.90 -3.72 -13.31
CA LEU A 32 5.25 -5.15 -13.44
C LEU A 32 4.65 -5.78 -14.71
N TRP A 33 3.38 -5.49 -15.01
CA TRP A 33 2.74 -5.95 -16.25
C TRP A 33 3.46 -5.44 -17.50
N LYS A 34 3.83 -4.16 -17.53
CA LYS A 34 4.58 -3.57 -18.65
C LYS A 34 5.94 -4.26 -18.86
N LYS A 35 6.57 -4.69 -17.77
CA LYS A 35 7.83 -5.47 -17.78
C LYS A 35 7.63 -6.97 -18.00
N ARG A 36 6.43 -7.43 -18.37
CA ARG A 36 6.06 -8.85 -18.61
C ARG A 36 6.24 -9.77 -17.39
N PHE A 37 6.27 -9.23 -16.18
CA PHE A 37 6.27 -10.05 -14.97
C PHE A 37 4.86 -10.54 -14.67
N ARG A 38 4.71 -11.87 -14.54
CA ARG A 38 3.47 -12.50 -14.06
C ARG A 38 3.54 -12.62 -12.54
N TYR A 39 2.55 -12.03 -11.86
CA TYR A 39 2.41 -12.08 -10.41
C TYR A 39 1.02 -12.61 -10.03
N SER A 40 0.92 -13.14 -8.81
CA SER A 40 -0.34 -13.52 -8.18
C SER A 40 -0.65 -12.51 -7.07
N LYS A 41 -1.88 -11.99 -7.04
CA LYS A 41 -2.36 -11.12 -5.97
C LYS A 41 -3.00 -11.94 -4.86
N ASN A 42 -2.93 -11.43 -3.62
CA ASN A 42 -3.76 -11.91 -2.50
C ASN A 42 -3.56 -13.41 -2.19
N SER A 43 -2.31 -13.87 -2.21
CA SER A 43 -2.00 -15.28 -1.98
C SER A 43 -2.10 -15.61 -0.50
N LYS A 44 -3.24 -16.16 -0.07
CA LYS A 44 -3.44 -16.70 1.30
C LYS A 44 -2.52 -17.87 1.64
N LYS A 45 -1.79 -18.40 0.64
CA LYS A 45 -0.90 -19.54 0.78
C LYS A 45 0.38 -19.20 1.55
N TYR A 46 0.74 -17.92 1.65
CA TYR A 46 1.98 -17.48 2.28
C TYR A 46 1.71 -16.68 3.55
N PHE A 47 2.54 -16.92 4.56
CA PHE A 47 2.48 -16.21 5.84
C PHE A 47 2.64 -14.69 5.61
N GLY A 48 1.91 -13.89 6.38
CA GLY A 48 1.96 -12.43 6.28
C GLY A 48 1.10 -11.81 5.17
N LYS A 49 0.35 -12.59 4.37
CA LYS A 49 -0.54 -12.08 3.29
C LYS A 49 0.20 -11.08 2.36
N PRO A 50 1.23 -11.54 1.62
CA PRO A 50 1.95 -10.67 0.69
C PRO A 50 1.03 -10.08 -0.38
N ASP A 51 1.27 -8.82 -0.73
CA ASP A 51 0.49 -8.11 -1.75
C ASP A 51 0.67 -8.76 -3.12
N LEU A 52 1.92 -9.09 -3.46
CA LEU A 52 2.30 -9.67 -4.74
C LEU A 52 3.26 -10.84 -4.56
N VAL A 53 2.99 -11.92 -5.28
CA VAL A 53 3.84 -13.11 -5.30
C VAL A 53 4.29 -13.40 -6.72
N LEU A 54 5.60 -13.43 -6.92
CA LEU A 54 6.26 -13.81 -8.16
C LEU A 54 6.69 -15.29 -8.08
N LYS A 55 5.75 -16.19 -8.36
CA LYS A 55 5.97 -17.66 -8.23
C LYS A 55 7.19 -18.16 -9.00
N LYS A 56 7.37 -17.69 -10.25
CA LYS A 56 8.50 -18.08 -11.11
C LYS A 56 9.86 -17.76 -10.48
N TYR A 57 9.93 -16.67 -9.74
CA TYR A 57 11.16 -16.15 -9.14
C TYR A 57 11.28 -16.49 -7.65
N LYS A 58 10.31 -17.22 -7.09
CA LYS A 58 10.22 -17.52 -5.65
C LYS A 58 10.32 -16.26 -4.77
N THR A 59 9.78 -15.13 -5.25
CA THR A 59 9.88 -13.83 -4.56
C THR A 59 8.50 -13.35 -4.09
N VAL A 60 8.43 -12.80 -2.88
CA VAL A 60 7.26 -12.11 -2.33
C VAL A 60 7.57 -10.62 -2.21
N ILE A 61 6.56 -9.77 -2.45
CA ILE A 61 6.69 -8.32 -2.40
C ILE A 61 5.57 -7.78 -1.51
N PHE A 62 5.99 -6.99 -0.52
CA PHE A 62 5.11 -6.20 0.36
C PHE A 62 5.19 -4.74 -0.08
N LEU A 63 4.04 -4.11 -0.27
CA LEU A 63 3.92 -2.72 -0.69
C LEU A 63 3.34 -1.89 0.45
N ASP A 64 4.25 -1.55 1.37
CA ASP A 64 3.91 -0.82 2.58
C ASP A 64 4.04 0.69 2.41
N SER A 65 3.06 1.45 2.92
CA SER A 65 3.08 2.91 2.83
C SER A 65 3.96 3.50 3.92
N CYS A 66 4.99 4.26 3.52
CA CYS A 66 5.95 4.91 4.41
C CYS A 66 5.32 5.77 5.53
N PHE A 67 4.12 6.31 5.30
CA PHE A 67 3.37 7.08 6.30
C PHE A 67 3.00 6.26 7.54
N TRP A 68 2.50 5.03 7.35
CA TRP A 68 2.09 4.16 8.46
C TRP A 68 3.27 3.56 9.21
N HIS A 69 4.43 3.42 8.55
CA HIS A 69 5.64 2.86 9.15
C HIS A 69 6.58 3.91 9.76
N GLY A 70 6.15 5.18 9.85
CA GLY A 70 6.97 6.20 10.51
C GLY A 70 8.29 6.49 9.77
N CYS A 71 8.33 6.39 8.44
CA CYS A 71 9.55 6.57 7.67
C CYS A 71 10.14 7.98 7.88
N LYS A 72 11.35 8.08 8.42
CA LYS A 72 12.02 9.37 8.71
C LYS A 72 12.09 10.35 7.52
N LYS A 73 12.09 9.84 6.28
CA LYS A 73 12.18 10.64 5.05
C LYS A 73 10.83 11.09 4.49
N HIS A 74 9.77 10.30 4.67
CA HIS A 74 8.48 10.51 4.00
C HIS A 74 7.31 10.68 4.97
N LEU A 75 7.53 10.53 6.27
CA LEU A 75 6.54 10.81 7.30
C LEU A 75 6.29 12.32 7.34
N ARG A 76 5.15 12.74 6.80
CA ARG A 76 4.67 14.10 6.96
C ARG A 76 3.57 14.09 8.01
N MET A 77 3.91 14.56 9.22
CA MET A 77 2.90 14.79 10.23
C MET A 77 1.92 15.85 9.71
N PRO A 78 0.60 15.67 9.93
CA PRO A 78 -0.37 16.69 9.60
C PRO A 78 -0.06 17.94 10.45
N THR A 79 0.40 18.99 9.78
CA THR A 79 0.54 20.35 10.32
C THR A 79 -0.76 21.12 10.28
#